data_AF-A0A2G1X614-F1
#
_entry.id   AF-A0A2G1X614-F1
#
_cell.length_a   1.000
_cell.length_b   1.000
_cell.length_c   1.000
_cell.angle_alpha   90.00
_cell.angle_beta   90.00
_cell.angle_gamma   90.00
#
_symmetry.space_group_name_H-M   'P 1'
#
loop_
_entity.id
_entity.type
_entity.pdbx_description
1 polymer ?
#
loop_
_entity_poly.entity_id
_entity_poly.type
_entity_poly.pdbx_seq_one_letter_code
_entity_poly.pdbx_strand_id
1 'polypeptide(L)'
;MESMSTADDRDDRRGSLARMFDPEELRRRNLVSLGMDVLILVTTGFLAILFTMGLWPSVIGLVPIATLLYFGWASSKAFFVAQVLAVGAFLLGTATGVLPY
;
A
#
# COMPACT_ATOMS: atom_id res chain seq x y z
N MET A 1 3.00 -15.07 -39.04
CA MET A 1 2.94 -13.68 -38.54
C MET A 1 2.26 -13.72 -37.18
N GLU A 2 2.99 -13.98 -36.10
CA GLU A 2 2.44 -14.19 -34.74
C GLU A 2 3.23 -13.43 -33.65
N SER A 3 4.02 -12.42 -34.04
CA SER A 3 4.89 -11.69 -33.10
C SER A 3 4.31 -10.35 -32.63
N MET A 4 3.10 -9.96 -33.05
CA MET A 4 2.58 -8.60 -32.85
C MET A 4 1.60 -8.47 -31.67
N SER A 5 1.02 -9.58 -31.18
CA SER A 5 -0.01 -9.55 -30.12
C SER A 5 0.54 -9.39 -28.70
N THR A 6 1.83 -9.67 -28.45
CA THR A 6 2.42 -9.60 -27.10
C THR A 6 3.15 -8.29 -26.80
N ALA A 7 3.36 -7.44 -27.83
CA ALA A 7 3.94 -6.12 -27.69
C ALA A 7 2.87 -5.09 -27.27
N ASP A 8 1.71 -5.13 -27.92
CA ASP A 8 0.56 -4.23 -27.69
C ASP A 8 0.07 -4.28 -26.24
N ASP A 9 -0.08 -5.50 -25.70
CA ASP A 9 -0.54 -5.76 -24.32
C ASP A 9 0.44 -5.27 -23.23
N ARG A 10 1.74 -5.14 -23.57
CA ARG A 10 2.76 -4.59 -22.65
C ARG A 10 2.76 -3.07 -22.65
N ASP A 11 2.53 -2.45 -23.79
CA ASP A 11 2.50 -1.00 -23.92
C ASP A 11 1.26 -0.41 -23.24
N ASP A 12 0.10 -1.08 -23.33
CA ASP A 12 -1.09 -0.70 -22.58
C ASP A 12 -0.90 -0.80 -21.05
N ARG A 13 -0.24 -1.87 -20.57
CA ARG A 13 0.10 -2.00 -19.14
C ARG A 13 1.08 -0.92 -18.69
N ARG A 14 2.10 -0.61 -19.49
CA ARG A 14 3.06 0.46 -19.18
C ARG A 14 2.38 1.83 -19.19
N GLY A 15 1.50 2.10 -20.16
CA GLY A 15 0.71 3.33 -20.23
C GLY A 15 -0.25 3.47 -19.05
N SER A 16 -0.89 2.38 -18.62
CA SER A 16 -1.76 2.35 -17.44
C SER A 16 -1.01 2.61 -16.13
N LEU A 17 0.17 2.00 -15.96
CA LEU A 17 1.03 2.23 -14.80
C LEU A 17 1.60 3.65 -14.80
N ALA A 18 2.08 4.14 -15.94
CA ALA A 18 2.59 5.51 -16.07
C ALA A 18 1.51 6.56 -15.72
N ARG A 19 0.25 6.30 -16.09
CA ARG A 19 -0.89 7.16 -15.73
C ARG A 19 -1.28 7.07 -14.26
N MET A 20 -1.07 5.94 -13.59
CA MET A 20 -1.26 5.82 -12.13
C MET A 20 -0.21 6.62 -11.33
N PHE A 21 0.97 6.85 -11.91
CA PHE A 21 2.08 7.57 -11.30
C PHE A 21 2.29 8.97 -11.90
N ASP A 22 1.25 9.58 -12.49
CA ASP A 22 1.40 10.90 -13.12
C ASP A 22 1.79 11.96 -12.06
N PRO A 23 3.05 12.44 -12.09
CA PRO A 23 3.57 13.35 -11.07
C PRO A 23 2.91 14.74 -11.17
N GLU A 24 2.27 15.07 -12.29
CA GLU A 24 1.54 16.34 -12.44
C GLU A 24 0.20 16.33 -11.71
N GLU A 25 -0.44 15.16 -11.60
CA GLU A 25 -1.63 14.92 -10.76
C GLU A 25 -1.27 15.02 -9.27
N LEU A 26 -0.09 14.51 -8.88
CA LEU A 26 0.50 14.63 -7.53
C LEU A 26 0.91 16.07 -7.19
N ARG A 27 1.41 16.85 -8.17
CA ARG A 27 1.77 18.27 -8.01
C ARG A 27 0.53 19.18 -7.96
N ARG A 28 -0.59 18.77 -8.58
CA ARG A 28 -1.92 19.42 -8.44
C ARG A 28 -2.64 19.05 -7.14
N ARG A 29 -2.34 17.87 -6.57
CA ARG A 29 -2.89 17.43 -5.28
C ARG A 29 -2.23 18.20 -4.13
N ASN A 30 -3.07 18.77 -3.28
CA ASN A 30 -2.71 19.45 -2.05
C ASN A 30 -1.67 18.62 -1.26
N LEU A 31 -0.56 19.22 -0.81
CA LEU A 31 0.48 18.56 0.01
C LEU A 31 -0.11 17.85 1.24
N VAL A 32 -1.23 18.37 1.75
CA VAL A 32 -2.02 17.74 2.82
C VAL A 32 -2.53 16.36 2.42
N SER A 33 -3.01 16.17 1.19
CA SER A 33 -3.48 14.86 0.68
C SER A 33 -2.34 13.85 0.62
N LEU A 34 -1.17 14.26 0.14
CA LEU A 34 0.01 13.39 0.12
C LEU A 34 0.45 13.03 1.55
N GLY A 35 0.45 14.00 2.46
CA GLY A 35 0.75 13.77 3.88
C GLY A 35 -0.22 12.78 4.53
N MET A 36 -1.51 12.87 4.20
CA MET A 36 -2.52 11.92 4.66
C MET A 36 -2.28 10.51 4.13
N ASP A 37 -1.92 10.36 2.85
CA ASP A 37 -1.60 9.05 2.27
C ASP A 37 -0.40 8.41 3.00
N VAL A 38 0.66 9.19 3.25
CA VAL A 38 1.83 8.71 4.01
C VAL A 38 1.45 8.35 5.45
N LEU A 39 0.65 9.18 6.12
CA LEU A 39 0.20 8.92 7.49
C LEU A 39 -0.61 7.62 7.57
N ILE A 40 -1.50 7.36 6.59
CA ILE A 40 -2.26 6.12 6.52
C ILE A 40 -1.32 4.93 6.31
N LEU A 41 -0.33 5.03 5.42
CA LEU A 41 0.63 3.96 5.18
C LEU A 41 1.43 3.60 6.44
N VAL A 42 1.97 4.61 7.13
CA VAL A 42 2.72 4.41 8.37
C VAL A 42 1.82 3.84 9.47
N THR A 43 0.60 4.36 9.62
CA THR A 43 -0.35 3.89 10.63
C THR A 43 -0.74 2.42 10.39
N THR A 44 -1.03 2.07 9.14
CA THR A 44 -1.41 0.69 8.76
C THR A 44 -0.26 -0.28 9.01
N GLY A 45 0.97 0.11 8.65
CA GLY A 45 2.18 -0.67 8.93
C GLY A 45 2.44 -0.81 10.44
N PHE A 46 2.34 0.28 11.20
CA PHE A 46 2.56 0.27 12.64
C PHE A 46 1.55 -0.60 13.38
N LEU A 47 0.27 -0.53 13.02
CA LEU A 47 -0.75 -1.42 13.57
C LEU A 47 -0.44 -2.89 13.27
N ALA A 48 0.20 -3.20 12.14
CA ALA A 48 0.53 -4.57 11.78
C ALA A 48 1.54 -5.21 12.75
N ILE A 49 2.36 -4.42 13.45
CA ILE A 49 3.26 -4.92 14.50
C ILE A 49 2.48 -5.68 15.58
N LEU A 50 1.21 -5.32 15.84
CA LEU A 50 0.39 -6.04 16.82
C LEU A 50 0.23 -7.53 16.49
N PHE A 51 0.35 -7.93 15.21
CA PHE A 51 0.31 -9.34 14.81
C PHE A 51 1.54 -10.14 15.25
N THR A 52 2.64 -9.48 15.61
CA THR A 52 3.84 -10.14 16.13
C THR A 52 3.84 -10.23 17.66
N MET A 53 2.84 -9.65 18.35
CA MET A 53 2.77 -9.57 19.81
C MET A 53 1.85 -10.63 20.47
N GLY A 54 1.29 -11.55 19.67
CA GLY A 54 0.40 -12.62 20.15
C GLY A 54 -1.08 -12.36 19.88
N LEU A 55 -1.93 -13.27 20.37
CA LEU A 55 -3.34 -13.35 19.95
C LEU A 55 -4.18 -12.12 20.30
N TRP A 56 -4.09 -11.65 21.55
CA TRP A 56 -4.93 -10.53 22.01
C TRP A 56 -4.62 -9.21 21.29
N PRO A 57 -3.35 -8.78 21.17
CA PRO A 57 -3.00 -7.60 20.37
C PRO A 57 -3.40 -7.75 18.90
N SER A 58 -3.24 -8.94 18.32
CA SER A 58 -3.64 -9.23 16.93
C SER A 58 -5.13 -8.98 16.69
N VAL A 59 -5.99 -9.45 17.61
CA VAL A 59 -7.44 -9.26 17.50
C VAL A 59 -7.81 -7.77 17.54
N ILE A 60 -7.14 -6.98 18.40
CA ILE A 60 -7.35 -5.53 18.49
C ILE A 60 -6.90 -4.84 17.19
N GLY A 61 -5.74 -5.24 16.63
CA GLY A 61 -5.21 -4.69 15.39
C GLY A 61 -6.00 -5.08 14.13
N LEU A 62 -6.71 -6.22 14.16
CA LEU A 62 -7.41 -6.76 13.00
C LEU A 62 -8.48 -5.80 12.45
N VAL A 63 -9.33 -5.27 13.34
CA VAL A 63 -10.45 -4.38 12.94
C VAL A 63 -9.98 -3.10 12.26
N PRO A 64 -9.06 -2.30 12.84
CA PRO A 64 -8.61 -1.06 12.19
C PRO A 64 -7.81 -1.36 10.91
N ILE A 65 -6.98 -2.41 10.86
CA ILE A 65 -6.24 -2.78 9.64
C ILE A 65 -7.18 -3.20 8.52
N ALA A 66 -8.17 -4.05 8.81
CA ALA A 66 -9.16 -4.45 7.80
C ALA A 66 -9.93 -3.23 7.28
N THR A 67 -10.26 -2.28 8.15
CA THR A 67 -10.95 -1.04 7.77
C THR A 67 -10.09 -0.16 6.86
N LEU A 68 -8.79 0.02 7.18
CA LEU A 68 -7.85 0.81 6.38
C LEU A 68 -7.56 0.16 5.02
N LEU A 69 -7.42 -1.17 4.99
CA LEU A 69 -7.27 -1.93 3.76
C LEU A 69 -8.51 -1.85 2.89
N TYR A 70 -9.71 -1.94 3.47
CA TYR A 70 -10.96 -1.74 2.73
C TYR A 70 -11.07 -0.32 2.17
N PHE A 71 -10.73 0.70 2.96
CA PHE A 71 -10.65 2.08 2.48
C PHE A 71 -9.65 2.23 1.34
N GLY A 72 -8.48 1.58 1.46
CA GLY A 72 -7.46 1.54 0.42
C GLY A 72 -7.97 0.96 -0.89
N TRP A 73 -8.61 -0.20 -0.78
CA TRP A 73 -9.22 -0.90 -1.91
C TRP A 73 -10.31 -0.06 -2.58
N ALA A 74 -11.18 0.58 -1.80
CA ALA A 74 -12.24 1.45 -2.30
C ALA A 74 -11.72 2.74 -2.93
N SER A 75 -10.57 3.25 -2.47
CA SER A 75 -9.93 4.46 -3.00
C SER A 75 -9.22 4.21 -4.33
N SER A 76 -8.24 3.30 -4.34
CA SER A 76 -7.45 2.98 -5.53
C SER A 76 -6.68 1.68 -5.34
N LYS A 77 -6.60 0.86 -6.39
CA LYS A 77 -5.79 -0.37 -6.40
C LYS A 77 -4.32 -0.10 -6.04
N ALA A 78 -3.74 1.00 -6.53
CA ALA A 78 -2.35 1.35 -6.23
C ALA A 78 -2.14 1.65 -4.74
N PHE A 79 -3.08 2.37 -4.13
CA PHE A 79 -3.01 2.73 -2.71
C PHE A 79 -3.22 1.51 -1.81
N PHE A 80 -4.12 0.60 -2.19
CA PHE A 80 -4.27 -0.69 -1.53
C PHE A 80 -2.97 -1.50 -1.56
N VAL A 81 -2.34 -1.63 -2.73
CA VAL A 81 -1.06 -2.35 -2.86
C VAL A 81 0.02 -1.69 -2.00
N ALA A 82 0.08 -0.35 -1.95
CA ALA A 82 1.01 0.36 -1.08
C ALA A 82 0.78 0.05 0.41
N GLN A 83 -0.47 -0.05 0.86
CA GLN A 83 -0.78 -0.45 2.24
C GLN A 83 -0.37 -1.90 2.54
N VAL A 84 -0.62 -2.83 1.61
CA VAL A 84 -0.18 -4.23 1.77
C VAL A 84 1.34 -4.33 1.86
N LEU A 85 2.06 -3.56 1.03
CA LEU A 85 3.52 -3.48 1.10
C LEU A 85 3.99 -2.87 2.43
N ALA A 86 3.32 -1.83 2.93
CA ALA A 86 3.63 -1.24 4.23
C ALA A 86 3.46 -2.26 5.37
N VAL A 87 2.34 -3.00 5.38
CA VAL A 87 2.11 -4.10 6.33
C VAL A 87 3.24 -5.13 6.26
N GLY A 88 3.58 -5.61 5.07
CA GLY A 88 4.65 -6.58 4.88
C GLY A 88 6.02 -6.06 5.34
N ALA A 89 6.35 -4.81 5.02
CA ALA A 89 7.61 -4.19 5.41
C ALA A 89 7.75 -4.02 6.93
N PHE A 90 6.69 -3.60 7.61
CA PHE A 90 6.68 -3.47 9.07
C PHE A 90 6.78 -4.83 9.75
N LEU A 91 5.99 -5.82 9.31
CA LEU A 91 6.07 -7.19 9.83
C LEU A 91 7.47 -7.78 9.65
N LEU A 92 8.07 -7.62 8.47
CA LEU A 92 9.42 -8.10 8.19
C LEU A 92 10.46 -7.36 9.04
N GLY A 93 10.35 -6.04 9.16
CA GLY A 93 11.24 -5.22 9.99
C GLY A 93 11.17 -5.62 11.46
N THR A 94 9.98 -5.86 11.99
CA THR A 94 9.79 -6.32 13.37
C THR A 94 10.28 -7.76 13.56
N ALA A 95 9.96 -8.68 12.64
CA ALA A 95 10.40 -10.08 12.73
C ALA A 95 11.93 -10.23 12.65
N THR A 96 12.61 -9.33 11.94
CA THR A 96 14.08 -9.31 11.82
C THR A 96 14.78 -8.47 12.90
N GLY A 97 14.01 -7.81 13.79
CA GLY A 97 14.54 -6.94 14.85
C GLY A 97 15.09 -5.60 14.36
N VAL A 98 14.82 -5.22 13.11
CA VAL A 98 15.15 -3.89 12.55
C VAL A 98 14.22 -2.83 13.12
N LEU A 99 12.94 -3.18 13.31
CA LEU A 99 11.95 -2.33 13.98
C LEU A 99 11.69 -2.86 15.39
N PRO A 100 11.52 -1.96 16.38
CA PRO A 100 11.13 -2.36 17.72
C PRO A 100 9.69 -2.90 17.75
N TYR A 101 9.40 -3.65 18.81
CA TYR A 101 8.05 -4.00 19.23
C TYR A 101 7.43 -2.85 20.01
#